data_AF-M3ATZ1-F1
#
_entry.id   AF-M3ATZ1-F1
#
_cell.length_a   1.000
_cell.length_b   1.000
_cell.length_c   1.000
_cell.angle_alpha   90.00
_cell.angle_beta   90.00
_cell.angle_gamma   90.00
#
_symmetry.space_group_name_H-M   'P 1'
#
loop_
_entity.id
_entity.type
_entity.pdbx_description
1 polymer ?
#
loop_
_entity_poly.entity_id
_entity_poly.type
_entity_poly.pdbx_seq_one_letter_code
_entity_poly.pdbx_strand_id
1 'polypeptide(L)'
;DVIIKSILCVPSVTRMGEAEQESVTAQLKHLFAPTSTAKFLRYYFDCWHPNCRYVHKPSFRVDDTNEPLLASMALLGAMYSPDEDERTMASEIMYHAEKYVFFHEPLFGEQSVGKCSAAAQHGDFQTIQAGLCMLIIQFWTGDEAAKQRAMALRFDQTFKAAQASGLL
;
A
#
# COMPACT_ATOMS: atom_id res chain seq x y z
N ASP A 1 -7.69 6.79 11.60
CA ASP A 1 -6.70 6.65 12.70
C ASP A 1 -5.91 5.35 12.74
N VAL A 2 -6.49 4.16 12.47
CA VAL A 2 -5.76 2.87 12.54
C VAL A 2 -4.54 2.83 11.61
N ILE A 3 -4.72 3.16 10.33
CA ILE A 3 -3.62 3.22 9.33
C ILE A 3 -2.46 4.11 9.81
N ILE A 4 -2.78 5.33 10.27
CA ILE A 4 -1.79 6.31 10.74
C ILE A 4 -1.00 5.72 11.91
N LYS A 5 -1.69 5.19 12.93
CA LYS A 5 -1.04 4.57 14.10
C LYS A 5 -0.13 3.42 13.70
N SER A 6 -0.58 2.55 12.78
CA SER A 6 0.21 1.41 12.33
C SER A 6 1.48 1.84 11.58
N ILE A 7 1.39 2.84 10.69
CA ILE A 7 2.56 3.37 9.98
C ILE A 7 3.56 4.03 10.95
N LEU A 8 3.06 4.79 11.94
CA LEU A 8 3.92 5.42 12.95
C LEU A 8 4.65 4.40 13.86
N CYS A 9 4.11 3.18 14.02
CA CYS A 9 4.77 2.11 14.76
C CYS A 9 5.85 1.35 13.97
N VAL A 10 6.01 1.61 12.67
CA VAL A 10 7.00 0.91 11.84
C VAL A 10 8.43 1.33 12.26
N PRO A 11 9.41 0.41 12.32
CA PRO A 11 10.79 0.71 12.71
C PRO A 11 11.49 1.83 11.94
N SER A 12 11.05 2.15 10.72
CA SER A 12 11.56 3.32 10.00
C SER A 12 11.17 4.63 10.65
N VAL A 13 9.94 4.73 11.17
CA VAL A 13 9.40 5.96 11.74
C VAL A 13 9.85 6.09 13.19
N THR A 14 9.80 5.01 13.96
CA THR A 14 10.18 5.04 15.39
C THR A 14 11.65 5.37 15.63
N ARG A 15 12.52 5.23 14.62
CA ARG A 15 13.95 5.57 14.69
C ARG A 15 14.27 7.02 14.26
N MET A 16 13.27 7.75 13.74
CA MET A 16 13.43 9.13 13.30
C MET A 16 13.47 10.11 14.47
N GLY A 17 14.00 11.31 14.23
CA GLY A 17 13.93 12.40 15.21
C GLY A 17 12.50 12.90 15.40
N GLU A 18 12.21 13.53 16.54
CA GLU A 18 10.86 14.01 16.89
C GLU A 18 10.26 14.92 15.81
N ALA A 19 11.06 15.85 15.26
CA ALA A 19 10.61 16.76 14.21
C ALA A 19 10.23 16.05 12.89
N GLU A 20 10.98 15.00 12.53
CA GLU A 20 10.69 14.23 11.32
C GLU A 20 9.45 13.34 11.52
N GLN A 21 9.28 12.77 12.73
CA GLN A 21 8.06 12.02 13.09
C GLN A 21 6.81 12.91 13.05
N GLU A 22 6.92 14.16 13.51
CA GLU A 22 5.82 15.12 13.44
C GLU A 22 5.46 15.45 11.98
N SER A 23 6.47 15.66 11.13
CA SER A 23 6.26 15.86 9.69
C SER A 23 5.54 14.68 9.04
N VAL A 24 6.05 13.46 9.22
CA VAL A 24 5.41 12.23 8.70
C VAL A 24 3.99 12.08 9.23
N THR A 25 3.76 12.39 10.51
CA THR A 25 2.42 12.36 11.10
C THR A 25 1.47 13.35 10.43
N ALA A 26 1.93 14.57 10.15
CA ALA A 26 1.13 15.59 9.47
C ALA A 26 0.79 15.17 8.04
N GLN A 27 1.76 14.62 7.31
CA GLN A 27 1.56 14.09 5.97
C GLN A 27 0.57 12.93 5.94
N LEU A 28 0.70 11.97 6.87
CA LEU A 28 -0.24 10.85 6.99
C LEU A 28 -1.66 11.33 7.32
N LYS A 29 -1.80 12.31 8.22
CA LYS A 29 -3.10 12.93 8.51
C LYS A 29 -3.70 13.62 7.28
N HIS A 30 -2.88 14.29 6.49
CA HIS A 30 -3.34 14.92 5.26
C HIS A 30 -3.78 13.88 4.21
N LEU A 31 -2.97 12.85 3.99
CA LEU A 31 -3.26 11.78 3.03
C LEU A 31 -4.54 11.00 3.39
N PHE A 32 -4.68 10.65 4.67
CA PHE A 32 -5.77 9.83 5.19
C PHE A 32 -6.95 10.64 5.75
N ALA A 33 -6.99 11.96 5.50
CA ALA A 33 -8.18 12.76 5.73
C ALA A 33 -9.30 12.28 4.79
N PRO A 34 -10.58 12.18 5.23
CA PRO A 34 -11.65 11.62 4.41
C PRO A 34 -11.81 12.26 3.02
N THR A 35 -11.67 13.59 2.94
CA THR A 35 -11.73 14.35 1.69
C THR A 35 -10.56 14.03 0.77
N SER A 36 -9.34 13.99 1.31
CA SER A 36 -8.12 13.63 0.59
C SER A 36 -8.16 12.18 0.10
N THR A 37 -8.56 11.25 0.97
CA THR A 37 -8.70 9.82 0.61
C THR A 37 -9.69 9.63 -0.52
N ALA A 38 -10.89 10.24 -0.44
CA ALA A 38 -11.87 10.17 -1.53
C ALA A 38 -11.32 10.74 -2.84
N LYS A 39 -10.59 11.87 -2.77
CA LYS A 39 -9.92 12.48 -3.92
C LYS A 39 -8.88 11.54 -4.54
N PHE A 40 -7.98 10.98 -3.74
CA PHE A 40 -6.91 10.11 -4.24
C PHE A 40 -7.44 8.78 -4.76
N LEU A 41 -8.45 8.19 -4.12
CA LEU A 41 -9.14 7.01 -4.66
C LEU A 41 -9.78 7.29 -6.03
N ARG A 42 -10.32 8.49 -6.24
CA ARG A 42 -10.80 8.90 -7.57
C ARG A 42 -9.65 8.92 -8.58
N TYR A 43 -8.51 9.53 -8.25
CA TYR A 43 -7.34 9.50 -9.13
C TYR A 43 -6.83 8.09 -9.41
N TYR A 44 -6.83 7.20 -8.41
CA TYR A 44 -6.53 5.78 -8.64
C TYR A 44 -7.46 5.18 -9.70
N PHE A 45 -8.78 5.36 -9.55
CA PHE A 45 -9.76 4.77 -10.46
C PHE A 45 -9.82 5.40 -11.85
N ASP A 46 -9.46 6.67 -11.97
CA ASP A 46 -9.57 7.39 -13.23
C ASP A 46 -8.24 7.35 -14.01
N CYS A 47 -7.10 7.34 -13.33
CA CYS A 47 -5.77 7.39 -13.96
C CYS A 47 -5.06 6.03 -13.99
N TRP A 48 -5.08 5.27 -12.89
CA TRP A 48 -4.35 3.99 -12.81
C TRP A 48 -5.18 2.78 -13.23
N HIS A 49 -6.40 2.65 -12.71
CA HIS A 49 -7.26 1.47 -12.90
C HIS A 49 -7.49 1.05 -14.37
N PRO A 50 -7.56 1.96 -15.37
CA PRO A 50 -7.63 1.57 -16.77
C PRO A 50 -6.45 0.70 -17.24
N ASN A 51 -5.27 0.87 -16.65
CA ASN A 51 -4.06 0.10 -16.99
C ASN A 51 -4.10 -1.31 -16.38
N CYS A 52 -4.65 -1.47 -15.17
CA CYS A 52 -4.70 -2.74 -14.48
C CYS A 52 -5.94 -2.84 -13.57
N ARG A 53 -6.89 -3.70 -13.97
CA ARG A 53 -8.23 -3.79 -13.35
C ARG A 53 -8.33 -4.91 -12.30
N TYR A 54 -7.38 -5.00 -11.37
CA TYR A 54 -7.45 -6.02 -10.31
C TYR A 54 -8.40 -5.66 -9.17
N VAL A 55 -8.76 -4.37 -8.98
CA VAL A 55 -9.83 -3.93 -8.07
C VAL A 55 -11.12 -3.72 -8.87
N HIS A 56 -12.24 -4.31 -8.47
CA HIS A 56 -13.50 -4.14 -9.19
C HIS A 56 -14.23 -2.87 -8.74
N LYS A 57 -14.17 -1.79 -9.56
CA LYS A 57 -14.70 -0.45 -9.24
C LYS A 57 -16.18 -0.46 -8.78
N PRO A 58 -17.13 -1.18 -9.42
CA PRO A 58 -18.53 -1.17 -9.00
C PRO A 58 -18.80 -1.78 -7.62
N SER A 59 -17.97 -2.73 -7.17
CA SER A 59 -18.13 -3.37 -5.86
C SER A 59 -17.20 -2.78 -4.80
N PHE A 60 -16.34 -1.84 -5.16
CA PHE A 60 -15.41 -1.23 -4.23
C PHE A 60 -16.17 -0.32 -3.25
N ARG A 61 -16.00 -0.59 -1.95
CA ARG A 61 -16.55 0.21 -0.85
C ARG A 61 -15.44 0.47 0.15
N VAL A 62 -15.24 1.73 0.52
CA VAL A 62 -14.19 2.12 1.47
C VAL A 62 -14.37 1.40 2.81
N ASP A 63 -15.62 1.25 3.27
CA ASP A 63 -15.94 0.61 4.55
C ASP A 63 -15.63 -0.90 4.59
N ASP A 64 -15.60 -1.55 3.42
CA ASP A 64 -15.35 -2.99 3.28
C ASP A 64 -13.90 -3.29 2.83
N THR A 65 -13.08 -2.24 2.69
CA THR A 65 -11.69 -2.33 2.23
C THR A 65 -10.76 -2.35 3.43
N ASN A 66 -9.87 -3.35 3.48
CA ASN A 66 -8.85 -3.45 4.52
C ASN A 66 -7.85 -2.30 4.46
N GLU A 67 -7.25 -2.02 5.60
CA GLU A 67 -6.36 -0.88 5.79
C GLU A 67 -5.15 -0.89 4.83
N PRO A 68 -4.47 -2.02 4.56
CA PRO A 68 -3.38 -2.07 3.59
C PRO A 68 -3.83 -1.68 2.18
N LEU A 69 -4.94 -2.20 1.69
CA LEU A 69 -5.42 -1.90 0.34
C LEU A 69 -5.84 -0.44 0.21
N LEU A 70 -6.59 0.07 1.19
CA LEU A 70 -7.00 1.47 1.22
C LEU A 70 -5.79 2.40 1.21
N ALA A 71 -4.76 2.09 2.02
CA ALA A 71 -3.53 2.85 2.08
C ALA A 71 -2.78 2.87 0.75
N SER A 72 -2.58 1.69 0.13
CA SER A 72 -1.85 1.59 -1.13
C SER A 72 -2.61 2.22 -2.31
N MET A 73 -3.95 2.10 -2.35
CA MET A 73 -4.76 2.75 -3.38
C MET A 73 -4.74 4.27 -3.25
N ALA A 74 -4.85 4.81 -2.03
CA ALA A 74 -4.75 6.24 -1.78
C ALA A 74 -3.37 6.79 -2.16
N LEU A 75 -2.28 6.08 -1.80
CA LEU A 75 -0.92 6.48 -2.18
C LEU A 75 -0.70 6.46 -3.69
N LEU A 76 -1.09 5.37 -4.38
CA LEU A 76 -0.95 5.29 -5.82
C LEU A 76 -1.78 6.37 -6.52
N GLY A 77 -2.98 6.65 -6.02
CA GLY A 77 -3.81 7.75 -6.50
C GLY A 77 -3.18 9.13 -6.30
N ALA A 78 -2.54 9.36 -5.14
CA ALA A 78 -1.86 10.62 -4.84
C ALA A 78 -0.69 10.91 -5.79
N MET A 79 -0.02 9.87 -6.33
CA MET A 79 1.01 10.02 -7.36
C MET A 79 0.50 10.65 -8.66
N TYR A 80 -0.81 10.56 -8.94
CA TYR A 80 -1.47 11.17 -10.09
C TYR A 80 -2.09 12.54 -9.78
N SER A 81 -1.89 13.09 -8.58
CA SER A 81 -2.40 14.42 -8.26
C SER A 81 -1.78 15.48 -9.17
N PRO A 82 -2.56 16.46 -9.67
CA PRO A 82 -2.01 17.60 -10.38
C PRO A 82 -1.17 18.51 -9.48
N ASP A 83 -1.31 18.40 -8.16
CA ASP A 83 -0.54 19.13 -7.17
C ASP A 83 0.82 18.46 -6.94
N GLU A 84 1.91 19.22 -7.11
CA GLU A 84 3.28 18.74 -6.92
C GLU A 84 3.60 18.45 -5.45
N ASP A 85 3.04 19.22 -4.52
CA ASP A 85 3.25 19.01 -3.09
C ASP A 85 2.63 17.68 -2.66
N GLU A 86 1.46 17.34 -3.21
CA GLU A 86 0.80 16.06 -2.92
C GLU A 86 1.56 14.86 -3.46
N ARG A 87 2.15 14.99 -4.66
CA ARG A 87 3.00 13.95 -5.25
C ARG A 87 4.28 13.76 -4.45
N THR A 88 4.91 14.85 -4.03
CA THR A 88 6.13 14.83 -3.21
C THR A 88 5.85 14.15 -1.87
N MET A 89 4.77 14.55 -1.19
CA MET A 89 4.31 13.94 0.05
C MET A 89 4.02 12.43 -0.11
N ALA A 90 3.37 12.03 -1.20
CA ALA A 90 3.12 10.62 -1.48
C ALA A 90 4.42 9.83 -1.69
N SER A 91 5.41 10.43 -2.34
CA SER A 91 6.75 9.85 -2.54
C SER A 91 7.51 9.66 -1.24
N GLU A 92 7.42 10.61 -0.31
CA GLU A 92 8.06 10.51 1.02
C GLU A 92 7.40 9.42 1.88
N ILE A 93 6.07 9.37 1.90
CA ILE A 93 5.32 8.36 2.67
C ILE A 93 5.52 6.93 2.11
N MET A 94 5.76 6.79 0.80
CA MET A 94 5.91 5.49 0.12
C MET A 94 6.82 4.52 0.87
N TYR A 95 7.98 4.98 1.37
CA TYR A 95 8.95 4.13 2.06
C TYR A 95 8.39 3.54 3.37
N HIS A 96 7.62 4.35 4.11
CA HIS A 96 7.01 3.92 5.36
C HIS A 96 5.80 3.00 5.09
N ALA A 97 5.02 3.32 4.07
CA ALA A 97 3.87 2.54 3.64
C ALA A 97 4.27 1.15 3.11
N GLU A 98 5.37 1.03 2.37
CA GLU A 98 5.93 -0.26 1.95
C GLU A 98 6.12 -1.19 3.15
N LYS A 99 6.82 -0.69 4.17
CA LYS A 99 7.08 -1.48 5.37
C LYS A 99 5.79 -1.82 6.10
N TYR A 100 4.85 -0.89 6.20
CA TYR A 100 3.54 -1.18 6.76
C TYR A 100 2.85 -2.35 6.02
N VAL A 101 2.76 -2.32 4.70
CA VAL A 101 2.11 -3.38 3.92
C VAL A 101 2.86 -4.72 4.01
N PHE A 102 4.19 -4.73 3.87
CA PHE A 102 4.96 -5.98 3.75
C PHE A 102 5.50 -6.55 5.07
N PHE A 103 5.64 -5.77 6.14
CA PHE A 103 6.11 -6.28 7.45
C PHE A 103 5.00 -6.59 8.44
N HIS A 104 3.84 -5.92 8.36
CA HIS A 104 2.76 -6.18 9.31
C HIS A 104 1.82 -7.31 8.88
N GLU A 105 1.71 -7.59 7.58
CA GLU A 105 0.81 -8.63 7.08
C GLU A 105 1.47 -10.01 7.16
N PRO A 106 0.90 -10.96 7.95
CA PRO A 106 1.44 -12.31 8.08
C PRO A 106 1.53 -13.04 6.75
N LEU A 107 0.68 -12.64 5.79
CA LEU A 107 0.59 -13.21 4.45
C LEU A 107 1.87 -13.02 3.63
N PHE A 108 2.62 -11.94 3.85
CA PHE A 108 3.88 -11.67 3.14
C PHE A 108 5.13 -12.15 3.88
N GLY A 109 4.97 -12.71 5.08
CA GLY A 109 6.06 -13.27 5.88
C GLY A 109 6.48 -14.67 5.41
N GLU A 110 7.71 -15.08 5.76
CA GLU A 110 8.26 -16.41 5.44
C GLU A 110 7.43 -17.58 6.01
N GLN A 111 6.63 -17.32 7.06
CA GLN A 111 5.77 -18.31 7.71
C GLN A 111 4.43 -18.56 6.97
N SER A 112 4.18 -17.90 5.84
CA SER A 112 2.99 -18.14 4.99
C SER A 112 3.05 -19.50 4.27
N VAL A 113 4.24 -20.08 4.13
CA VAL A 113 4.45 -21.40 3.53
C VAL A 113 3.95 -22.49 4.48
N GLY A 114 2.69 -22.93 4.29
CA GLY A 114 2.15 -24.13 4.94
C GLY A 114 0.75 -24.02 5.52
N LYS A 115 0.12 -22.83 5.54
CA LYS A 115 -1.29 -22.68 5.90
C LYS A 115 -2.15 -22.65 4.64
N CYS A 116 -2.33 -23.81 4.03
CA CYS A 116 -3.30 -24.00 2.96
C CYS A 116 -4.71 -23.93 3.56
N SER A 117 -5.23 -22.73 3.82
CA SER A 117 -6.65 -22.53 4.07
C SER A 117 -7.36 -22.77 2.75
N ALA A 118 -8.23 -23.78 2.69
CA ALA A 118 -8.92 -24.22 1.47
C ALA A 118 -9.86 -23.15 0.83
N ALA A 119 -9.93 -21.96 1.41
CA ALA A 119 -10.53 -20.79 0.80
C ALA A 119 -9.68 -19.54 1.14
N ALA A 120 -9.26 -18.79 0.12
CA ALA A 120 -8.76 -17.43 0.28
C ALA A 120 -9.82 -16.61 1.02
N GLN A 121 -9.45 -15.99 2.15
CA GLN A 121 -10.36 -15.05 2.78
C GLN A 121 -10.41 -13.76 1.95
N HIS A 122 -11.53 -13.05 1.99
CA HIS A 122 -11.66 -11.76 1.29
C HIS A 122 -10.54 -10.78 1.67
N GLY A 123 -10.09 -10.82 2.94
CA GLY A 123 -8.96 -10.05 3.43
C GLY A 123 -7.62 -10.42 2.78
N ASP A 124 -7.36 -11.71 2.53
CA ASP A 124 -6.12 -12.16 1.88
C ASP A 124 -6.02 -11.59 0.46
N PHE A 125 -7.14 -11.62 -0.27
CA PHE A 125 -7.22 -11.04 -1.62
C PHE A 125 -6.92 -9.54 -1.61
N GLN A 126 -7.53 -8.79 -0.69
CA GLN A 126 -7.28 -7.35 -0.57
C GLN A 126 -5.83 -7.05 -0.15
N THR A 127 -5.24 -7.84 0.75
CA THR A 127 -3.83 -7.72 1.12
C THR A 127 -2.92 -7.95 -0.09
N ILE A 128 -3.19 -8.94 -0.93
CA ILE A 128 -2.43 -9.17 -2.17
C ILE A 128 -2.58 -8.00 -3.14
N GLN A 129 -3.79 -7.45 -3.30
CA GLN A 129 -4.03 -6.25 -4.11
C GLN A 129 -3.23 -5.05 -3.58
N ALA A 130 -3.09 -4.90 -2.26
CA ALA A 130 -2.25 -3.87 -1.64
C ALA A 130 -0.77 -4.06 -2.00
N GLY A 131 -0.26 -5.29 -1.93
CA GLY A 131 1.10 -5.65 -2.35
C GLY A 131 1.37 -5.30 -3.82
N LEU A 132 0.40 -5.59 -4.70
CA LEU A 132 0.48 -5.21 -6.13
C LEU A 132 0.52 -3.69 -6.31
N CYS A 133 -0.35 -2.93 -5.64
CA CYS A 133 -0.31 -1.46 -5.66
C CYS A 133 1.08 -0.94 -5.25
N MET A 134 1.66 -1.47 -4.17
CA MET A 134 2.99 -1.06 -3.71
C MET A 134 4.10 -1.42 -4.71
N LEU A 135 4.03 -2.58 -5.36
CA LEU A 135 4.98 -2.95 -6.42
C LEU A 135 4.97 -1.94 -7.57
N ILE A 136 3.77 -1.51 -7.99
CA ILE A 136 3.60 -0.52 -9.05
C ILE A 136 4.19 0.83 -8.60
N ILE A 137 3.85 1.29 -7.40
CA ILE A 137 4.37 2.55 -6.85
C ILE A 137 5.92 2.52 -6.82
N GLN A 138 6.52 1.44 -6.31
CA GLN A 138 7.97 1.30 -6.23
C GLN A 138 8.65 1.25 -7.60
N PHE A 139 8.02 0.59 -8.57
CA PHE A 139 8.58 0.47 -9.91
C PHE A 139 8.57 1.81 -10.67
N TRP A 140 7.53 2.62 -10.47
CA TRP A 140 7.33 3.88 -11.21
C TRP A 140 7.98 5.09 -10.54
N THR A 141 7.90 5.20 -9.21
CA THR A 141 8.35 6.37 -8.45
C THR A 141 9.67 6.13 -7.72
N GLY A 142 10.05 4.87 -7.52
CA GLY A 142 11.23 4.52 -6.73
C GLY A 142 12.57 4.80 -7.44
N ASP A 143 13.60 4.99 -6.61
CA ASP A 143 15.00 4.92 -7.06
C ASP A 143 15.36 3.51 -7.55
N GLU A 144 16.53 3.35 -8.19
CA GLU A 144 16.96 2.05 -8.70
C GLU A 144 17.01 0.98 -7.59
N ALA A 145 17.31 1.37 -6.36
CA ALA A 145 17.27 0.48 -5.21
C ALA A 145 15.83 0.03 -4.88
N ALA A 146 14.84 0.91 -4.96
CA ALA A 146 13.43 0.57 -4.79
C ALA A 146 12.91 -0.32 -5.92
N LYS A 147 13.29 -0.06 -7.17
CA LYS A 147 12.96 -0.93 -8.31
C LYS A 147 13.54 -2.33 -8.15
N GLN A 148 14.82 -2.41 -7.74
CA GLN A 148 15.47 -3.69 -7.47
C GLN A 148 14.78 -4.42 -6.31
N ARG A 149 14.43 -3.73 -5.21
CA ARG A 149 13.66 -4.33 -4.10
C ARG A 149 12.28 -4.81 -4.53
N ALA A 150 11.59 -4.04 -5.37
CA ALA A 150 10.28 -4.40 -5.89
C ALA A 150 10.36 -5.74 -6.64
N MET A 151 11.32 -5.88 -7.55
CA MET A 151 11.44 -7.07 -8.40
C MET A 151 12.09 -8.26 -7.70
N ALA A 152 13.13 -8.04 -6.90
CA ALA A 152 13.91 -9.13 -6.29
C ALA A 152 13.29 -9.68 -4.99
N LEU A 153 12.49 -8.87 -4.28
CA LEU A 153 11.94 -9.25 -2.97
C LEU A 153 10.42 -9.18 -2.95
N ARG A 154 9.85 -8.00 -3.24
CA ARG A 154 8.40 -7.78 -3.04
C ARG A 154 7.53 -8.56 -4.02
N PHE A 155 8.01 -8.75 -5.25
CA PHE A 155 7.32 -9.55 -6.25
C PHE A 155 7.22 -11.01 -5.80
N ASP A 156 8.33 -11.59 -5.35
CA ASP A 156 8.37 -12.96 -4.83
C ASP A 156 7.47 -13.13 -3.59
N GLN A 157 7.49 -12.18 -2.66
CA GLN A 157 6.58 -12.19 -1.50
C GLN A 157 5.11 -12.14 -1.91
N THR A 158 4.75 -11.28 -2.87
CA THR A 158 3.38 -11.13 -3.35
C THR A 158 2.92 -12.38 -4.12
N PHE A 159 3.81 -12.97 -4.90
CA PHE A 159 3.55 -14.20 -5.63
C PHE A 159 3.34 -15.39 -4.69
N LYS A 160 4.21 -15.56 -3.69
CA LYS A 160 4.07 -16.60 -2.66
C LYS A 160 2.79 -16.45 -1.85
N ALA A 161 2.42 -15.21 -1.49
CA ALA A 161 1.15 -14.91 -0.84
C ALA A 161 -0.04 -15.36 -1.69
N ALA A 162 -0.04 -15.02 -2.98
CA ALA A 162 -1.12 -15.42 -3.90
C ALA A 162 -1.21 -16.95 -4.07
N GLN A 163 -0.08 -17.64 -4.16
CA GLN A 163 -0.03 -19.10 -4.20
C GLN A 163 -0.56 -19.73 -2.89
N ALA A 164 -0.15 -19.22 -1.73
CA ALA A 164 -0.60 -19.71 -0.43
C ALA A 164 -2.12 -19.52 -0.22
N SER A 165 -2.69 -18.47 -0.82
CA SER A 165 -4.14 -18.22 -0.83
C SER A 165 -4.91 -19.04 -1.89
N GLY A 166 -4.23 -19.79 -2.77
CA GLY A 166 -4.88 -20.60 -3.81
C GLY A 166 -5.43 -19.78 -4.99
N LEU A 167 -4.89 -18.58 -5.23
CA LEU A 167 -5.25 -17.73 -6.38
C LEU A 167 -4.43 -18.05 -7.64
N LEU A 168 -3.34 -18.81 -7.50
CA LEU A 168 -2.39 -19.20 -8.55
C LEU A 168 -2.06 -20.70 -8.46
#